data_AF-A0A4R9EJ37-F1
#
_entry.id   AF-A0A4R9EJ37-F1
#
_cell.length_a   1.000
_cell.length_b   1.000
_cell.length_c   1.000
_cell.angle_alpha   90.00
_cell.angle_beta   90.00
_cell.angle_gamma   90.00
#
_symmetry.space_group_name_H-M   'P 1'
#
loop_
_entity.id
_entity.type
_entity.pdbx_description
1 polymer ?
#
loop_
_entity_poly.entity_id
_entity_poly.type
_entity_poly.pdbx_seq_one_letter_code
_entity_poly.pdbx_strand_id
1 'polypeptide(L)' 'MQECPRCGGEAAPDPEHQRSLWCLACWHSWPMPEDTRCPGLLPRLAPGLRLLGESRHLRR' A
#
# COMPACT_ATOMS: atom_id res chain seq x y z
N MET A 1 12.43 -4.84 -8.33
CA MET A 1 12.84 -3.89 -7.27
C MET A 1 11.58 -3.18 -6.81
N GLN A 2 11.26 -3.18 -5.52
CA GLN A 2 10.14 -2.41 -4.98
C GLN A 2 10.66 -1.03 -4.54
N GLU A 3 9.90 0.02 -4.81
CA GLU A 3 10.24 1.40 -4.44
C GLU A 3 9.55 1.79 -3.14
N CYS A 4 10.23 2.59 -2.32
CA CYS A 4 9.69 3.07 -1.06
C CYS A 4 8.54 4.06 -1.31
N PRO A 5 7.35 3.84 -0.74
CA PRO A 5 6.20 4.71 -0.96
C PRO A 5 6.36 6.11 -0.37
N ARG A 6 7.37 6.31 0.49
CA ARG A 6 7.60 7.59 1.20
C ARG A 6 8.63 8.48 0.51
N CYS A 7 9.74 7.91 0.02
CA CYS A 7 10.85 8.68 -0.52
C CYS A 7 11.28 8.27 -1.94
N GLY A 8 10.66 7.24 -2.53
CA GLY A 8 11.05 6.70 -3.84
C GLY A 8 12.40 5.97 -3.84
N GLY A 9 13.05 5.81 -2.68
CA GLY A 9 14.29 5.04 -2.55
C GLY A 9 14.06 3.55 -2.69
N GLU A 10 15.14 2.78 -2.75
CA GLU A 10 15.06 1.33 -2.86
C GLU A 10 14.50 0.70 -1.56
N ALA A 11 13.61 -0.27 -1.72
CA ALA A 11 13.07 -1.08 -0.64
C ALA A 11 13.66 -2.49 -0.68
N ALA A 12 14.11 -2.97 0.49
CA ALA A 12 14.61 -4.32 0.69
C ALA A 12 13.68 -5.13 1.61
N PRO A 13 13.69 -6.47 1.57
CA PRO A 13 13.08 -7.31 2.58
C PRO A 13 13.75 -7.15 3.94
N ASP A 14 12.94 -7.20 5.00
CA ASP A 14 13.41 -7.27 6.38
C ASP A 14 13.86 -8.71 6.70
N PRO A 15 15.13 -8.94 7.13
CA PRO A 15 15.62 -10.27 7.47
C PRO A 15 14.98 -10.86 8.75
N GLU A 16 14.50 -10.02 9.68
CA GLU A 16 13.85 -10.45 10.92
C GLU A 16 12.35 -10.69 10.71
N HIS A 17 11.73 -9.97 9.77
CA HIS A 17 10.30 -10.04 9.50
C HIS A 17 10.01 -10.46 8.05
N GLN A 18 9.73 -11.75 7.84
CA GLN A 18 9.50 -12.40 6.53
C GLN A 18 8.37 -11.80 5.66
N ARG A 19 7.62 -10.82 6.16
CA ARG A 19 6.52 -10.14 5.45
C ARG A 19 6.60 -8.63 5.55
N SER A 20 7.79 -8.09 5.77
CA SER A 20 8.01 -6.65 5.86
C SER A 20 9.08 -6.21 4.88
N LEU A 21 8.90 -5.01 4.36
CA LEU A 21 9.87 -4.29 3.57
C LEU A 21 10.35 -3.08 4.38
N TRP A 22 11.59 -2.69 4.14
CA TRP A 22 12.18 -1.50 4.73
C TRP A 22 12.99 -0.74 3.69
N CYS A 23 12.96 0.60 3.79
CA CYS A 23 13.76 1.46 2.95
C CYS A 23 15.07 1.81 3.65
N LEU A 24 16.20 1.50 3.04
CA LEU A 24 17.52 1.82 3.60
C LEU A 24 17.84 3.33 3.58
N ALA A 25 17.10 4.12 2.79
CA ALA A 25 17.30 5.57 2.69
C ALA A 25 16.55 6.35 3.79
N CYS A 26 15.29 5.98 4.08
CA CYS A 26 14.44 6.71 5.03
C CYS A 26 14.01 5.91 6.26
N TRP A 27 14.49 4.66 6.39
CA TRP A 27 14.21 3.75 7.50
C TRP A 27 12.70 3.49 7.73
N HIS A 28 11.88 3.74 6.72
CA HIS A 28 10.46 3.42 6.77
C HIS A 28 10.28 1.92 6.55
N SER A 29 9.48 1.27 7.39
CA SER A 29 9.06 -0.12 7.23
C SER A 29 7.55 -0.22 6.97
N TRP A 30 7.16 -1.19 6.16
CA TRP A 30 5.76 -1.48 5.84
C TRP A 30 5.58 -2.96 5.51
N PRO A 31 4.36 -3.52 5.68
CA PRO A 31 4.10 -4.90 5.29
C PRO A 31 4.27 -5.07 3.79
N MET A 32 4.86 -6.19 3.37
CA MET A 32 4.96 -6.56 1.97
C MET A 32 3.55 -6.65 1.38
N PRO A 33 3.29 -6.06 0.21
CA PRO A 33 1.98 -6.17 -0.42
C PRO A 33 1.70 -7.66 -0.67
N GLU A 34 0.72 -8.20 0.06
CA GLU A 34 0.21 -9.52 -0.26
C GLU A 34 -0.47 -9.45 -1.62
N ASP A 35 -0.26 -10.48 -2.43
CA ASP A 35 -0.94 -10.64 -3.71
C ASP A 35 -2.44 -10.83 -3.42
N THR A 36 -3.17 -9.72 -3.24
CA THR A 36 -4.61 -9.72 -3.07
C THR A 36 -5.23 -10.03 -4.42
N ARG A 37 -5.15 -11.30 -4.83
CA ARG A 37 -6.15 -11.88 -5.71
C ARG A 37 -7.46 -11.84 -4.94
N CYS A 38 -8.14 -10.69 -4.95
CA CYS A 38 -9.48 -10.56 -4.40
C CYS A 38 -10.39 -11.48 -5.23
N PRO A 39 -10.78 -12.68 -4.74
CA PRO A 39 -11.68 -13.54 -5.48
C PRO A 39 -13.08 -12.95 -5.27
N GLY A 40 -13.47 -11.98 -6.10
CA GLY A 40 -14.87 -11.61 -6.28
C GLY A 40 -15.51 -10.57 -5.34
N LEU A 41 -14.77 -9.82 -4.51
CA LEU A 41 -15.36 -8.84 -3.58
C LEU A 41 -15.35 -7.37 -4.03
N LEU A 42 -14.76 -7.05 -5.19
CA LEU A 42 -14.74 -5.69 -5.74
C LEU A 42 -16.10 -5.12 -6.18
N PRO A 43 -17.06 -5.86 -6.76
CA PRO A 43 -18.28 -5.23 -7.28
C PRO A 43 -19.17 -4.65 -6.18
N ARG A 44 -19.11 -5.22 -4.96
CA ARG A 44 -19.98 -4.81 -3.85
C ARG A 44 -19.51 -3.55 -3.13
N LEU A 45 -18.19 -3.32 -3.10
CA LEU A 45 -17.57 -2.20 -2.40
C LEU A 45 -17.20 -1.03 -3.34
N ALA A 46 -17.20 -1.26 -4.66
CA ALA A 46 -16.90 -0.23 -5.65
C ALA A 46 -17.77 1.05 -5.53
N PRO A 47 -19.08 0.99 -5.25
CA PRO A 47 -19.88 2.20 -5.06
C PRO A 47 -19.45 3.00 -3.83
N GLY A 48 -19.17 2.32 -2.71
CA GLY A 48 -18.73 2.96 -1.47
C GLY A 48 -17.35 3.61 -1.59
N LEU A 49 -16.42 2.95 -2.31
CA LEU A 49 -15.10 3.50 -2.58
C LEU A 49 -15.15 4.72 -3.51
N ARG A 50 -16.06 4.74 -4.50
CA ARG A 50 -16.32 5.92 -5.35
C ARG A 50 -16.81 7.11 -4.54
N LEU A 51 -17.81 6.92 -3.69
CA LEU A 51 -18.34 7.96 -2.80
C LEU A 51 -17.26 8.54 -1.87
N LEU A 52 -16.37 7.70 -1.34
CA LEU A 52 -15.23 8.13 -0.51
C LEU A 52 -14.13 8.87 -1.29
N GLY A 53 -14.02 8.64 -2.60
CA GLY A 53 -13.16 9.40 -3.50
C GLY A 53 -13.74 10.79 -3.79
N GLU A 54 -15.03 10.86 -4.12
CA GLU A 54 -15.74 12.11 -4.41
C GLU A 54 -15.81 13.04 -3.19
N SER A 55 -16.08 12.50 -2.01
CA SER A 55 -16.13 13.28 -0.77
C SER A 55 -14.77 13.75 -0.25
N ARG A 56 -13.66 13.16 -0.72
CA ARG A 56 -12.30 13.65 -0.41
C ARG A 56 -11.98 14.99 -1.08
N HIS A 57 -12.67 15.33 -2.18
CA HIS A 57 -12.54 16.65 -2.82
C HIS A 57 -13.31 17.76 -2.08
N LEU A 58 -14.22 17.42 -1.17
CA LEU A 58 -15.04 18.38 -0.41
C LEU A 58 -14.40 18.84 0.92
N ARG A 59 -13.17 18.38 1.24
CA ARG A 59 -12.42 18.78 2.44
C ARG A 59 -11.17 19.64 2.11
N ARG A 60 -11.25 20.48 1.08
CA ARG A 60 -10.27 21.57 0.84
C ARG A 60 -10.87 22.90 1.21
#